data_AF-A0A6A6DGZ4-F1
#
_entry.id   AF-A0A6A6DGZ4-F1
#
_cell.length_a   1.000
_cell.length_b   1.000
_cell.length_c   1.000
_cell.angle_alpha   90.00
_cell.angle_beta   90.00
_cell.angle_gamma   90.00
#
_symmetry.space_group_name_H-M   'P 1'
#
loop_
_entity.id
_entity.type
_entity.pdbx_description
1 polymer ?
#
loop_
_entity_poly.entity_id
_entity_poly.type
_entity_poly.pdbx_seq_one_letter_code
_entity_poly.pdbx_strand_id
1 'polypeptide(L)' 'KLTESLLKIHFTTDIWSSPNNSHYQAITAHFVDKLGRLQKAILAPREHK' A
#
# COMPACT_ATOMS: atom_id res chain seq x y z
N LYS A 1 10.42 8.83 2.66
CA LYS A 1 10.10 7.42 2.32
C LYS A 1 9.64 7.27 0.87
N LEU A 2 8.40 7.58 0.48
CA LEU A 2 7.97 7.42 -0.93
C LEU A 2 8.74 8.35 -1.89
N THR A 3 9.06 9.55 -1.41
CA THR A 3 9.87 10.58 -2.09
C THR A 3 11.33 10.19 -2.35
N GLU A 4 11.79 9.06 -1.80
CA GLU A 4 13.14 8.52 -2.02
C GLU A 4 13.17 7.37 -3.04
N SER A 5 12.03 7.09 -3.69
CA SER A 5 11.96 6.10 -4.76
C SER A 5 12.83 6.52 -5.94
N LEU A 6 13.68 5.62 -6.41
CA LEU A 6 14.59 5.96 -7.48
C LEU A 6 13.88 6.05 -8.84
N LEU A 7 13.07 5.06 -9.26
CA LEU A 7 12.50 5.10 -10.63
C LEU A 7 11.17 4.36 -10.86
N LYS A 8 10.66 3.54 -9.93
CA LYS A 8 9.40 2.79 -10.11
C LYS A 8 8.68 2.55 -8.78
N ILE A 9 7.41 2.95 -8.72
CA ILE A 9 6.50 2.63 -7.62
C ILE A 9 5.42 1.70 -8.19
N HIS A 10 5.28 0.52 -7.61
CA HIS A 10 4.19 -0.42 -7.90
C HIS A 10 3.10 -0.27 -6.84
N PHE A 11 1.84 -0.19 -7.25
CA PHE A 11 0.72 -0.13 -6.32
C PHE A 11 -0.03 -1.45 -6.32
N THR A 12 -0.33 -1.96 -5.11
CA THR A 12 -1.30 -3.04 -4.93
C THR A 12 -2.55 -2.47 -4.26
N THR A 13 -3.70 -2.99 -4.68
CA THR A 13 -4.98 -2.76 -4.01
C THR A 13 -5.44 -4.07 -3.42
N ASP A 14 -5.65 -4.09 -2.11
CA ASP A 14 -6.21 -5.22 -1.39
C ASP A 14 -7.63 -4.84 -0.97
N ILE A 15 -8.60 -5.70 -1.28
CA ILE A 15 -10.00 -5.51 -0.90
C ILE A 15 -10.45 -6.80 -0.22
N TRP A 16 -10.99 -6.68 0.99
CA TRP A 16 -11.50 -7.82 1.74
C TRP A 16 -12.70 -7.42 2.58
N SER A 17 -13.50 -8.40 2.98
CA SER A 17 -14.61 -8.21 3.91
C SER A 17 -14.32 -9.03 5.17
N SER A 18 -14.66 -8.48 6.33
CA SER A 18 -14.57 -9.20 7.61
C SER A 18 -15.91 -9.85 7.97
N PRO A 19 -15.90 -10.82 8.91
CA PRO A 19 -17.12 -11.48 9.38
C PRO A 19 -18.15 -10.55 10.04
N ASN A 20 -17.77 -9.31 10.41
CA ASN A 20 -18.65 -8.32 11.05
C ASN A 20 -19.27 -7.33 10.05
N ASN A 21 -19.35 -7.70 8.76
CA ASN A 21 -19.87 -6.86 7.66
C ASN A 21 -19.11 -5.55 7.41
N SER A 22 -17.87 -5.41 7.91
CA SER A 22 -17.00 -4.32 7.47
C SER A 22 -16.29 -4.69 6.17
N HIS A 23 -16.20 -3.73 5.25
CA HIS A 23 -15.43 -3.88 4.02
C HIS A 23 -14.17 -3.04 4.12
N TYR A 24 -13.04 -3.58 3.70
CA TYR A 24 -11.76 -2.88 3.77
C TYR A 24 -11.15 -2.74 2.39
N GLN A 25 -10.45 -1.62 2.21
CA GLN A 25 -9.59 -1.37 1.08
C GLN A 25 -8.25 -0.85 1.58
N ALA A 26 -7.16 -1.45 1.12
CA ALA A 26 -5.81 -0.95 1.35
C ALA A 26 -5.12 -0.68 0.01
N ILE A 27 -4.58 0.53 -0.15
CA ILE A 27 -3.64 0.84 -1.24
C ILE A 27 -2.23 0.82 -0.66
N THR A 28 -1.38 -0.06 -1.18
CA THR A 28 0.02 -0.18 -0.75
C THR A 28 0.95 0.16 -1.90
N ALA A 29 1.88 1.07 -1.66
CA ALA A 29 2.94 1.42 -2.59
C ALA A 29 4.21 0.61 -2.26
N HIS A 30 4.77 -0.06 -3.26
CA HIS A 30 6.00 -0.83 -3.20
C HIS A 30 7.05 -0.14 -4.07
N PHE A 31 8.23 0.11 -3.54
CA PHE A 31 9.28 0.84 -4.27
C PHE A 31 10.67 0.45 -3.78
N VAL A 32 11.69 0.76 -4.59
CA VAL A 32 13.09 0.56 -4.22
C VAL A 32 13.67 1.88 -3.71
N ASP A 33 14.29 1.85 -2.54
CA ASP A 33 14.96 3.02 -1.96
C ASP A 33 16.33 3.29 -2.60
N LYS A 34 16.99 4.38 -2.17
CA LYS A 34 18.31 4.77 -2.68
C LYS A 34 19.42 3.74 -2.42
N LEU A 35 19.21 2.81 -1.50
CA LEU A 35 20.14 1.73 -1.16
C LEU A 35 19.80 0.42 -1.90
N GLY A 36 18.85 0.44 -2.84
CA GLY A 36 18.44 -0.74 -3.58
C GLY A 36 17.53 -1.68 -2.80
N ARG A 37 16.97 -1.25 -1.66
CA ARG A 37 16.13 -2.11 -0.82
C ARG A 37 14.65 -1.93 -1.14
N LEU A 38 13.92 -3.04 -1.17
CA LEU A 38 12.46 -3.02 -1.32
C LEU A 38 11.82 -2.40 -0.06
N GLN A 39 10.98 -1.41 -0.27
CA GLN A 39 10.20 -0.71 0.74
C GLN A 39 8.72 -0.80 0.41
N LYS A 40 7.89 -0.68 1.45
CA LYS A 40 6.43 -0.57 1.32
C LYS A 40 5.86 0.56 2.18
N ALA A 41 4.81 1.21 1.68
CA ALA A 41 4.05 2.22 2.41
C ALA A 41 2.55 2.04 2.16
N ILE A 42 1.75 1.95 3.22
CA ILE A 42 0.29 1.96 3.12
C ILE A 42 -0.15 3.41 2.94
N LEU A 43 -0.87 3.69 1.86
CA LEU A 43 -1.29 5.05 1.50
C LEU A 43 -2.73 5.33 1.91
N ALA A 44 -3.60 4.32 1.80
CA ALA A 44 -5.02 4.49 2.09
C ALA A 44 -5.58 3.19 2.69
N PRO A 45 -5.54 3.03 4.02
CA PRO A 45 -6.37 2.07 4.71
C PRO A 45 -7.77 2.68 4.89
N ARG A 46 -8.79 2.08 4.29
CA ARG A 46 -10.19 2.50 4.40
C ARG A 46 -11.02 1.34 4.92
N GLU A 47 -11.84 1.61 5.92
CA GLU A 47 -13.00 0.80 6.27
C GLU A 47 -14.23 1.46 5.63
N HIS A 48 -15.04 0.67 4.95
CA HIS A 48 -16.33 1.05 4.39
C HIS A 48 -17.40 0.33 5.22
N LYS A 49 -18.30 1.13 5.80
CA LYS A 49 -19.44 0.68 6.61
C LYS A 49 -20.71 0.70 5.78
#